data_AF-A0A8H6N3C1-F1
#
_entry.id   AF-A0A8H6N3C1-F1
#
_cell.length_a   1.000
_cell.length_b   1.000
_cell.length_c   1.000
_cell.angle_alpha   90.00
_cell.angle_beta   90.00
_cell.angle_gamma   90.00
#
_symmetry.space_group_name_H-M   'P 1'
#
loop_
_entity.id
_entity.type
_entity.pdbx_description
1 polymer ?
#
loop_
_entity_poly.entity_id
_entity_poly.type
_entity_poly.pdbx_seq_one_letter_code
_entity_poly.pdbx_strand_id
1 'polypeptide(L)'
;MKFACLLLPLIPAALAGECIRDGGCPGCGVVASVSFAQSGNTYTATATSYGSMTMDEKTVTVKNTSNKWLMLCVYGSICVPIEAGDTCTSARTSTDSPANGLQVWSQ
;
A
#
# COMPACT_ATOMS: atom_id res chain seq x y z
N MET A 1 -13.16 36.12 13.32
CA MET A 1 -13.41 34.79 12.72
C MET A 1 -12.06 34.11 12.57
N LYS A 2 -11.76 33.07 13.36
CA LYS A 2 -10.46 32.37 13.32
C LYS A 2 -10.55 31.21 12.33
N PHE A 3 -9.83 31.32 11.22
CA PHE A 3 -9.61 30.22 10.28
C PHE A 3 -8.73 29.17 10.95
N ALA A 4 -9.29 27.99 11.20
CA ALA A 4 -8.52 26.80 11.53
C ALA A 4 -7.87 26.30 10.24
N CYS A 5 -6.62 26.69 10.00
CA CYS A 5 -5.76 26.00 9.06
C CYS A 5 -5.56 24.58 9.58
N LEU A 6 -6.26 23.64 8.95
CA LEU A 6 -5.98 22.21 9.00
C LEU A 6 -4.57 21.98 8.42
N LEU A 7 -3.55 22.18 9.25
CA LEU A 7 -2.21 21.65 9.03
C LEU A 7 -2.30 20.14 9.26
N LEU A 8 -2.79 19.43 8.23
CA LEU A 8 -2.44 18.03 8.04
C LEU A 8 -0.91 17.95 8.12
N PRO A 9 -0.34 17.11 9.00
CA PRO A 9 1.10 16.95 9.02
C PRO A 9 1.51 16.40 7.64
N LEU A 10 2.17 17.26 6.86
CA LEU A 10 3.06 16.88 5.77
C LEU A 10 4.20 16.09 6.42
N ILE A 11 3.92 14.85 6.80
CA ILE A 11 4.96 13.88 7.11
C ILE A 11 5.79 13.84 5.83
N PRO A 12 7.09 14.18 5.88
CA PRO A 12 7.93 14.11 4.71
C PRO A 12 7.81 12.70 4.14
N ALA A 13 7.41 12.58 2.87
CA ALA A 13 7.43 11.30 2.16
C ALA A 13 8.83 10.64 2.19
N ALA A 14 9.85 11.38 2.61
CA ALA A 14 11.21 10.93 2.87
C ALA A 14 11.41 10.07 4.14
N LEU A 15 10.41 9.93 5.01
CA LEU A 15 10.46 9.00 6.16
C LEU A 15 9.69 7.69 5.93
N ALA A 16 9.01 7.54 4.79
CA ALA A 16 8.53 6.22 4.39
C ALA A 16 9.76 5.36 4.05
N GLY A 17 9.89 4.20 4.70
CA GLY A 17 10.96 3.26 4.38
C GLY A 17 10.92 2.84 2.90
N GLU A 18 12.03 2.39 2.35
CA GLU A 18 12.01 1.79 1.00
C GLU A 18 11.28 0.45 1.07
N CYS A 19 10.26 0.23 0.22
CA CYS A 19 9.58 -1.07 0.26
C CYS A 19 10.50 -2.16 -0.29
N ILE A 20 10.62 -3.25 0.47
CA ILE A 20 11.13 -4.50 -0.05
C ILE A 20 10.05 -5.10 -0.95
N ARG A 21 10.40 -5.44 -2.19
CA ARG A 21 9.50 -6.11 -3.13
C ARG A 21 9.81 -7.60 -3.08
N ASP A 22 8.82 -8.39 -2.70
CA ASP A 22 8.92 -9.85 -2.59
C ASP A 22 7.90 -10.55 -3.50
N GLY A 23 8.12 -11.83 -3.79
CA GLY A 23 7.30 -12.65 -4.67
C GLY A 23 6.14 -13.38 -3.97
N GLY A 24 6.12 -13.40 -2.64
CA GLY A 24 5.02 -13.99 -1.89
C GLY A 24 5.42 -14.54 -0.53
N CYS A 25 4.43 -15.02 0.23
CA CYS A 25 4.65 -15.60 1.55
C CYS A 25 4.14 -17.04 1.56
N PRO A 26 5.03 -18.05 1.57
CA PRO A 26 4.61 -19.44 1.69
C PRO A 26 3.93 -19.67 3.04
N GLY A 27 2.70 -20.19 3.01
CA GLY A 27 1.88 -20.43 4.20
C GLY A 27 0.99 -19.26 4.62
N CYS A 28 1.16 -18.06 4.03
CA CYS A 28 0.22 -16.97 4.26
C CYS A 28 -1.12 -17.21 3.53
N GLY A 29 -2.22 -16.78 4.15
CA GLY A 29 -3.56 -16.79 3.57
C GLY A 29 -4.05 -15.39 3.20
N VAL A 30 -4.90 -15.30 2.16
CA VAL A 30 -5.56 -14.04 1.81
C VAL A 30 -6.63 -13.71 2.85
N VAL A 31 -6.48 -12.58 3.53
CA VAL A 31 -7.42 -12.09 4.56
C VAL A 31 -8.31 -10.94 4.07
N ALA A 32 -7.92 -10.27 2.99
CA ALA A 32 -8.74 -9.28 2.31
C ALA A 32 -8.37 -9.17 0.83
N SER A 33 -9.34 -8.78 0.00
CA SER A 33 -9.14 -8.44 -1.41
C SER A 33 -10.02 -7.26 -1.79
N VAL A 34 -9.46 -6.24 -2.42
CA VAL A 34 -10.16 -5.02 -2.83
C VAL A 34 -9.68 -4.53 -4.18
N SER A 35 -10.56 -3.93 -4.97
CA SER A 35 -10.19 -3.32 -6.26
C SER A 35 -9.54 -1.96 -6.06
N PHE A 36 -8.65 -1.57 -6.97
CA PHE A 36 -8.14 -0.21 -7.04
C PHE A 36 -9.20 0.74 -7.60
N ALA A 37 -9.39 1.88 -6.95
CA ALA A 37 -10.11 3.02 -7.50
C ALA A 37 -9.11 3.95 -8.20
N GLN A 38 -9.46 4.42 -9.40
CA GLN A 38 -8.62 5.35 -10.17
C GLN A 38 -9.12 6.78 -10.01
N SER A 39 -8.19 7.71 -9.77
CA SER A 39 -8.41 9.15 -9.81
C SER A 39 -7.26 9.81 -10.56
N GLY A 40 -7.50 10.23 -11.80
CA GLY A 40 -6.44 10.67 -12.70
C GLY A 40 -5.43 9.55 -12.96
N ASN A 41 -4.15 9.81 -12.67
CA ASN A 41 -3.06 8.85 -12.88
C ASN A 41 -2.70 8.07 -11.60
N THR A 42 -3.53 8.21 -10.56
CA THR A 42 -3.34 7.55 -9.26
C THR A 42 -4.39 6.47 -9.06
N TYR A 43 -3.93 5.29 -8.63
CA TYR A 43 -4.74 4.15 -8.27
C TYR A 43 -4.62 3.91 -6.76
N THR A 44 -5.74 3.84 -6.06
CA THR A 44 -5.75 3.63 -4.61
C THR A 44 -6.65 2.45 -4.25
N ALA A 45 -6.13 1.55 -3.45
CA ALA A 45 -6.87 0.45 -2.85
C ALA A 45 -6.73 0.52 -1.34
N THR A 46 -7.85 0.47 -0.62
CA THR A 46 -7.90 0.49 0.84
C THR A 46 -8.64 -0.73 1.35
N ALA A 47 -7.92 -1.62 2.03
CA ALA A 47 -8.49 -2.75 2.74
C ALA A 47 -8.70 -2.34 4.20
N THR A 48 -9.96 -2.07 4.57
CA THR A 48 -10.33 -1.63 5.91
C THR A 48 -9.73 -2.53 6.98
N SER A 49 -9.15 -1.93 8.03
CA SER A 49 -8.45 -2.58 9.15
C SER A 49 -7.07 -3.18 8.85
N TYR A 50 -6.65 -3.24 7.59
CA TYR A 50 -5.37 -3.84 7.21
C TYR A 50 -4.39 -2.81 6.67
N GLY A 51 -4.81 -1.99 5.71
CA GLY A 51 -3.91 -1.03 5.09
C GLY A 51 -4.39 -0.51 3.74
N SER A 52 -3.47 0.13 3.03
CA SER A 52 -3.73 0.68 1.71
C SER A 52 -2.52 0.58 0.81
N MET A 53 -2.76 0.55 -0.49
CA MET A 53 -1.75 0.71 -1.52
C MET A 53 -2.17 1.82 -2.48
N THR A 54 -1.24 2.72 -2.77
CA THR A 54 -1.41 3.82 -3.72
C THR A 54 -0.34 3.68 -4.78
N MET A 55 -0.73 3.68 -6.06
CA MET A 55 0.17 3.66 -7.20
C MET A 55 -0.05 4.90 -8.05
N ASP A 56 0.98 5.71 -8.23
CA ASP A 56 0.99 6.79 -9.23
C ASP A 56 1.88 6.41 -10.42
N GLU A 57 2.26 7.36 -11.27
CA GLU A 57 3.10 7.07 -12.45
C GLU A 57 4.51 6.57 -12.10
N LYS A 58 5.02 6.91 -10.92
CA LYS A 58 6.43 6.75 -10.54
C LYS A 58 6.63 5.86 -9.32
N THR A 59 5.63 5.76 -8.47
CA THR A 59 5.78 5.17 -7.15
C THR A 59 4.61 4.27 -6.77
N VAL A 60 4.93 3.33 -5.88
CA VAL A 60 3.99 2.51 -5.14
C VAL A 60 4.22 2.78 -3.66
N THR A 61 3.23 3.35 -3.00
CA THR A 61 3.24 3.56 -1.55
C THR A 61 2.33 2.54 -0.89
N VAL A 62 2.85 1.86 0.12
CA VAL A 62 2.14 0.83 0.87
C VAL A 62 2.09 1.25 2.33
N LYS A 63 0.92 1.11 2.94
CA LYS A 63 0.70 1.41 4.35
C LYS A 63 0.02 0.24 5.02
N ASN A 64 0.60 -0.22 6.13
CA ASN A 64 -0.03 -1.17 7.03
C ASN A 64 -0.66 -0.40 8.19
N THR A 65 -1.97 -0.50 8.34
CA THR A 65 -2.70 0.09 9.49
C THR A 65 -3.00 -0.93 10.57
N SER A 66 -2.68 -2.20 10.33
CA SER A 66 -2.84 -3.27 11.31
C SER A 66 -1.75 -3.21 12.38
N ASN A 67 -2.03 -3.88 13.50
CA ASN A 67 -1.07 -4.14 14.56
C ASN A 67 -0.26 -5.44 14.35
N LYS A 68 -0.31 -5.99 13.13
CA LYS A 68 0.40 -7.20 12.73
C LYS A 68 1.24 -6.93 11.50
N TRP A 69 2.29 -7.72 11.33
CA TRP A 69 2.97 -7.84 10.05
C TRP A 69 2.00 -8.33 8.98
N LEU A 70 2.00 -7.68 7.82
CA LEU A 70 1.16 -8.03 6.69
C LEU A 70 1.98 -8.04 5.42
N MET A 71 1.48 -8.76 4.42
CA MET A 71 1.97 -8.65 3.06
C MET A 71 0.87 -8.10 2.15
N LEU A 72 1.09 -6.93 1.58
CA LEU A 72 0.15 -6.27 0.68
C LEU A 72 0.60 -6.53 -0.76
N CYS A 73 -0.24 -7.25 -1.51
CA CYS A 73 0.08 -7.72 -2.84
C CYS A 73 -0.84 -7.11 -3.90
N VAL A 74 -0.27 -6.59 -4.99
CA VAL A 74 -1.00 -6.51 -6.25
C VAL A 74 -0.96 -7.90 -6.87
N TYR A 75 -2.13 -8.52 -7.08
CA TYR A 75 -2.20 -9.91 -7.52
C TYR A 75 -1.45 -10.13 -8.85
N GLY A 76 -0.55 -11.12 -8.85
CA GLY A 76 0.27 -11.48 -10.02
C GLY A 76 1.34 -10.44 -10.39
N SER A 77 1.71 -9.54 -9.47
CA SER A 77 2.62 -8.43 -9.77
C SER A 77 3.67 -8.17 -8.68
N ILE A 78 3.28 -7.59 -7.55
CA ILE A 78 4.17 -7.18 -6.46
C ILE A 78 3.56 -7.62 -5.14
N CYS A 79 4.36 -8.17 -4.24
CA CYS A 79 4.03 -8.29 -2.83
C CYS A 79 4.99 -7.47 -2.00
N VAL A 80 4.44 -6.75 -1.02
CA VAL A 80 5.22 -5.90 -0.12
C VAL A 80 5.01 -6.36 1.31
N PRO A 81 5.98 -7.04 1.93
CA PRO A 81 5.97 -7.28 3.36
C PRO A 81 6.15 -5.95 4.11
N ILE A 82 5.31 -5.71 5.11
CA ILE A 82 5.30 -4.44 5.83
C ILE A 82 4.94 -4.66 7.30
N GLU A 83 5.78 -4.13 8.18
CA GLU A 83 5.61 -4.22 9.63
C GLU A 83 4.32 -3.52 10.10
N ALA A 84 3.90 -3.86 11.32
CA ALA A 84 2.72 -3.29 11.94
C ALA A 84 2.82 -1.75 12.04
N GLY A 85 1.83 -1.04 11.51
CA GLY A 85 1.76 0.43 11.58
C GLY A 85 2.69 1.17 10.61
N ASP A 86 3.52 0.47 9.84
CA ASP A 86 4.53 1.09 8.99
C ASP A 86 4.00 1.54 7.63
N THR A 87 4.80 2.39 6.97
CA THR A 87 4.57 2.88 5.62
C THR A 87 5.88 2.83 4.85
N CYS A 88 5.83 2.33 3.62
CA CYS A 88 6.97 2.29 2.73
C CYS A 88 6.61 2.80 1.32
N THR A 89 7.62 3.18 0.55
CA THR A 89 7.47 3.54 -0.87
C THR A 89 8.52 2.83 -1.72
N SER A 90 8.17 2.44 -2.95
CA SER A 90 9.10 1.95 -3.96
C SER A 90 8.80 2.56 -5.32
N ALA A 91 9.75 2.44 -6.25
CA ALA A 91 9.54 2.81 -7.63
C ALA A 91 8.51 1.88 -8.27
N ARG A 92 7.56 2.48 -9.01
CA ARG A 92 6.62 1.72 -9.83
C ARG A 92 7.33 1.16 -11.06
N THR A 93 6.98 -0.07 -11.39
CA THR A 93 7.42 -0.80 -12.57
C THR A 93 6.24 -1.06 -13.51
N SER A 94 6.53 -1.31 -14.79
CA SER A 94 5.49 -1.56 -15.80
C SER A 94 4.66 -2.82 -15.51
N THR A 95 5.14 -3.71 -14.65
CA THR A 95 4.43 -4.92 -14.21
C THR A 95 3.43 -4.65 -13.08
N ASP A 96 3.44 -3.47 -12.43
CA ASP A 96 2.52 -3.05 -11.36
C ASP A 96 1.14 -2.71 -11.91
N SER A 97 0.37 -3.77 -12.20
CA SER A 97 -0.95 -3.68 -12.82
C SER A 97 -2.07 -3.55 -11.78
N PRO A 98 -2.77 -2.41 -11.71
CA PRO A 98 -3.90 -2.23 -10.78
C PRO A 98 -5.13 -3.06 -11.15
N ALA A 99 -5.16 -3.67 -12.34
CA ALA A 99 -6.31 -4.40 -12.86
C ALA A 99 -6.68 -5.63 -11.99
N ASN A 100 -5.71 -6.19 -11.28
CA ASN A 100 -5.89 -7.43 -10.52
C ASN A 100 -6.28 -7.20 -9.05
N GLY A 101 -6.39 -5.94 -8.61
CA GLY A 101 -6.73 -5.60 -7.24
C GLY A 101 -5.58 -5.79 -6.23
N LEU A 102 -5.84 -5.31 -5.01
CA LEU A 102 -4.99 -5.47 -3.84
C LEU A 102 -5.47 -6.68 -3.05
N GLN A 103 -4.55 -7.58 -2.72
CA GLN A 103 -4.75 -8.67 -1.77
C GLN A 103 -3.91 -8.40 -0.51
N VAL A 104 -4.48 -8.66 0.65
CA VAL A 104 -3.77 -8.61 1.93
C VAL A 104 -3.59 -10.04 2.39
N TRP A 105 -2.34 -10.43 2.64
CA TRP A 105 -2.01 -11.75 3.14
C TRP A 105 -1.47 -11.63 4.57
N SER A 106 -1.82 -12.59 5.41
CA SER A 106 -1.25 -12.74 6.75
C SER A 106 -0.84 -14.19 7.01
N GLN A 107 0.12 -14.39 7.91
CA GLN A 107 0.30 -15.68 8.57
C GLN A 107 -0.78 -15.90 9.64
#